data_AF-B3DZI2-F1
#
_entry.id   AF-B3DZI2-F1
#
_cell.length_a   1.000
_cell.length_b   1.000
_cell.length_c   1.000
_cell.angle_alpha   90.00
_cell.angle_beta   90.00
_cell.angle_gamma   90.00
#
_symmetry.space_group_name_H-M   'P 1'
#
loop_
_entity.id
_entity.type
_entity.pdbx_description
1 polymer ?
#
loop_
_entity_poly.entity_id
_entity_poly.type
_entity_poly.pdbx_seq_one_letter_code
_entity_poly.pdbx_strand_id
1 'polypeptide(L)'
;MLSGKILSIDDRYYHRAFAPSFEKTESVLLSYFEDWMEENRTLPDYKLVSESKLKKELAHVQAYLEDVIEELVGKGKLLKLKAGKTRYYFPLFVFQQDRASRLFDPAQVLKAYKQLVKEKGFIDVSLCALRQRAGVERGPLQEWILKQVKEGKAHLSRGDLSVASEEEKAEAVEIMGKKYLLVRLEE
;
A
#
# COMPACT_ATOMS: atom_id res chain seq x y z
N MET A 1 -21.00 -32.63 -48.18
CA MET A 1 -20.32 -33.02 -46.92
C MET A 1 -20.16 -31.76 -46.10
N LEU A 2 -20.92 -31.63 -45.01
CA LEU A 2 -20.96 -30.43 -44.17
C LEU A 2 -19.75 -30.44 -43.22
N SER A 3 -18.82 -29.51 -43.47
CA SER A 3 -17.69 -29.22 -42.59
C SER A 3 -18.22 -28.66 -41.27
N GLY A 4 -18.20 -29.48 -40.21
CA GLY A 4 -18.52 -29.06 -38.87
C GLY A 4 -17.54 -28.01 -38.37
N LYS A 5 -17.94 -26.73 -38.40
CA LYS A 5 -17.28 -25.69 -37.61
C LYS A 5 -17.59 -25.95 -36.15
N ILE A 6 -16.58 -26.42 -35.41
CA ILE A 6 -16.59 -26.38 -33.94
C ILE A 6 -16.68 -24.90 -33.56
N LEU A 7 -17.84 -24.48 -33.09
CA LEU A 7 -18.00 -23.19 -32.45
C LEU A 7 -17.26 -23.28 -31.11
N SER A 8 -16.06 -22.70 -31.02
CA SER A 8 -15.42 -22.40 -29.75
C SER A 8 -16.42 -21.64 -28.86
N ILE A 9 -16.72 -22.21 -27.70
CA ILE A 9 -17.66 -21.67 -26.72
C ILE A 9 -16.97 -20.64 -25.81
N ASP A 10 -15.64 -20.47 -25.90
CA ASP A 10 -14.85 -19.73 -24.91
C ASP A 10 -14.99 -18.19 -24.95
N ASP A 11 -15.57 -17.59 -25.99
CA ASP A 11 -15.56 -16.13 -26.15
C ASP A 11 -16.89 -15.42 -25.82
N ARG A 12 -17.91 -16.11 -25.28
CA ARG A 12 -19.28 -15.56 -25.31
C ARG A 12 -19.84 -14.82 -24.11
N TYR A 13 -19.13 -14.64 -22.99
CA TYR A 13 -19.79 -13.97 -21.84
C TYR A 13 -18.97 -12.97 -21.02
N TYR A 14 -17.66 -12.80 -21.26
CA TYR A 14 -16.90 -11.79 -20.51
C TYR A 14 -15.96 -11.01 -21.42
N HIS A 15 -16.14 -9.68 -21.44
CA HIS A 15 -15.12 -8.77 -21.96
C HIS A 15 -13.81 -9.04 -21.19
N ARG A 16 -12.64 -9.15 -21.85
CA ARG A 16 -11.36 -9.59 -21.22
C ARG A 16 -10.99 -8.82 -19.94
N ALA A 17 -11.40 -7.55 -19.82
CA ALA A 17 -11.24 -6.74 -18.60
C ALA A 17 -12.06 -7.23 -17.37
N PHE A 18 -13.05 -8.10 -17.60
CA PHE A 18 -13.96 -8.65 -16.60
C PHE A 18 -13.66 -10.12 -16.26
N ALA A 19 -12.74 -10.77 -16.98
CA ALA A 19 -12.27 -12.08 -16.59
C ALA A 19 -11.55 -11.98 -15.23
N PRO A 20 -11.81 -12.88 -14.28
CA PRO A 20 -10.98 -12.97 -13.08
C PRO A 20 -9.55 -13.31 -13.50
N SER A 21 -8.58 -12.55 -12.98
CA SER A 21 -7.14 -12.85 -13.08
C SER A 21 -6.57 -12.97 -11.68
N PHE A 22 -5.35 -13.48 -11.57
CA PHE A 22 -4.63 -13.56 -10.30
C PHE A 22 -4.48 -12.17 -9.66
N GLU A 23 -3.99 -11.19 -10.42
CA GLU A 23 -3.73 -9.81 -9.96
C GLU A 23 -5.03 -9.10 -9.57
N LYS A 24 -6.09 -9.30 -10.35
CA LYS A 24 -7.41 -8.74 -10.05
C LYS A 24 -7.98 -9.34 -8.77
N THR A 25 -7.80 -10.64 -8.56
CA THR A 25 -8.23 -11.35 -7.35
C THR A 25 -7.42 -10.89 -6.14
N GLU A 26 -6.11 -10.71 -6.27
CA GLU A 26 -5.24 -10.13 -5.24
C GLU A 26 -5.70 -8.73 -4.85
N SER A 27 -5.93 -7.84 -5.83
CA SER A 27 -6.40 -6.48 -5.57
C SER A 27 -7.76 -6.45 -4.85
N VAL A 28 -8.71 -7.30 -5.27
CA VAL A 28 -10.04 -7.39 -4.64
C VAL A 28 -9.92 -7.91 -3.21
N LEU A 29 -9.09 -8.93 -2.98
CA LEU A 29 -8.90 -9.53 -1.67
C LEU A 29 -8.23 -8.56 -0.69
N LEU A 30 -7.23 -7.81 -1.13
CA LEU A 30 -6.56 -6.79 -0.32
C LEU A 30 -7.54 -5.68 0.08
N SER A 31 -8.28 -5.13 -0.89
CA SER A 31 -9.30 -4.09 -0.64
C SER A 31 -10.38 -4.58 0.33
N TYR A 32 -10.85 -5.83 0.17
CA TYR A 32 -11.80 -6.42 1.10
C TYR A 32 -11.29 -6.43 2.55
N PHE A 33 -10.01 -6.78 2.76
CA PHE A 33 -9.43 -6.80 4.09
C PHE A 33 -9.19 -5.41 4.67
N GLU A 34 -8.89 -4.41 3.84
CA GLU A 34 -8.82 -3.01 4.26
C GLU A 34 -10.18 -2.53 4.79
N ASP A 35 -11.24 -2.70 4.00
CA ASP A 35 -12.61 -2.33 4.38
C ASP A 35 -13.07 -3.08 5.64
N TRP A 36 -12.83 -4.40 5.69
CA TRP A 36 -13.14 -5.22 6.86
C TRP A 36 -12.48 -4.70 8.13
N MET A 37 -11.22 -4.29 8.02
CA MET A 37 -10.45 -3.78 9.14
C MET A 37 -10.90 -2.40 9.59
N GLU A 38 -11.32 -1.53 8.67
CA GLU A 38 -11.92 -0.23 9.03
C GLU A 38 -13.23 -0.42 9.83
N GLU A 39 -14.11 -1.30 9.36
CA GLU A 39 -15.41 -1.56 9.99
C GLU A 39 -15.31 -2.32 11.32
N ASN A 40 -14.29 -3.16 11.48
CA ASN A 40 -14.15 -4.05 12.63
C ASN A 40 -12.96 -3.68 13.53
N ARG A 41 -12.51 -2.42 13.47
CA ARG A 41 -11.39 -1.86 14.26
C ARG A 41 -11.74 -1.61 15.73
N THR A 42 -12.53 -2.45 16.37
CA THR A 42 -12.79 -2.36 17.80
C THR A 42 -11.66 -3.04 18.57
N LEU A 43 -10.68 -2.27 19.03
CA LEU A 43 -9.71 -2.73 20.04
C LEU A 43 -10.48 -3.20 21.30
N PRO A 44 -10.07 -4.29 21.98
CA PRO A 44 -8.89 -5.13 21.75
C PRO A 44 -9.13 -6.41 20.92
N ASP A 45 -10.38 -6.67 20.51
CA ASP A 45 -10.76 -7.94 19.88
C ASP A 45 -10.85 -7.80 18.35
N TYR A 46 -9.77 -8.20 17.67
CA TYR A 46 -9.78 -8.25 16.22
C TYR A 46 -10.59 -9.42 15.70
N LYS A 47 -11.59 -9.13 14.85
CA LYS A 47 -12.41 -10.16 14.23
C LYS A 47 -11.68 -10.79 13.06
N LEU A 48 -11.44 -12.09 13.17
CA LEU A 48 -10.93 -12.93 12.09
C LEU A 48 -11.99 -13.15 11.01
N VAL A 49 -11.57 -13.25 9.75
CA VAL A 49 -12.48 -13.60 8.65
C VAL A 49 -12.44 -15.10 8.42
N SER A 50 -13.58 -15.79 8.48
CA SER A 50 -13.64 -17.22 8.18
C SER A 50 -13.54 -17.50 6.68
N GLU A 51 -12.97 -18.64 6.32
CA GLU A 51 -12.87 -19.09 4.93
C GLU A 51 -14.24 -19.17 4.24
N SER A 52 -15.27 -19.63 4.97
CA SER A 52 -16.64 -19.69 4.46
C SER A 52 -17.22 -18.32 4.13
N LYS A 53 -16.94 -17.31 4.95
CA LYS A 53 -17.38 -15.93 4.73
C LYS A 53 -16.68 -15.33 3.52
N LEU A 54 -15.37 -15.52 3.45
CA LEU A 54 -14.52 -15.00 2.39
C LEU A 54 -14.90 -15.59 1.01
N LYS A 55 -15.15 -16.91 0.96
CA LYS A 55 -15.68 -17.58 -0.26
C LYS A 55 -17.07 -17.08 -0.67
N LYS A 56 -17.92 -16.73 0.30
CA LYS A 56 -19.27 -16.19 0.02
C LYS A 56 -19.22 -14.76 -0.53
N GLU A 57 -18.42 -13.90 0.08
CA GLU A 57 -18.34 -12.47 -0.28
C GLU A 57 -17.51 -12.26 -1.56
N LEU A 58 -16.52 -13.11 -1.80
CA LEU A 58 -15.64 -13.05 -2.98
C LEU A 58 -15.94 -14.13 -4.03
N ALA A 59 -17.18 -14.60 -4.09
CA ALA A 59 -17.61 -15.64 -5.04
C ALA A 59 -17.33 -15.27 -6.52
N HIS A 60 -17.33 -13.98 -6.84
CA HIS A 60 -17.09 -13.45 -8.19
C HIS A 60 -15.63 -13.54 -8.65
N VAL A 61 -14.68 -13.83 -7.75
CA VAL A 61 -13.25 -14.04 -8.04
C VAL A 61 -12.75 -15.41 -7.55
N GLN A 62 -13.67 -16.35 -7.34
CA GLN A 62 -13.37 -17.65 -6.71
C GLN A 62 -12.30 -18.46 -7.46
N ALA A 63 -12.17 -18.28 -8.78
CA ALA A 63 -11.26 -19.04 -9.64
C ALA A 63 -9.79 -19.00 -9.19
N TYR A 64 -9.32 -17.88 -8.63
CA TYR A 64 -7.93 -17.71 -8.18
C TYR A 64 -7.82 -17.45 -6.67
N LEU A 65 -8.94 -17.49 -5.94
CA LEU A 65 -9.01 -17.04 -4.57
C LEU A 65 -8.08 -17.83 -3.63
N GLU A 66 -8.03 -19.16 -3.79
CA GLU A 66 -7.19 -20.01 -2.95
C GLU A 66 -5.70 -19.79 -3.22
N ASP A 67 -5.30 -19.70 -4.49
CA ASP A 67 -3.91 -19.47 -4.89
C ASP A 67 -3.40 -18.11 -4.40
N VAL A 68 -4.22 -17.06 -4.53
CA VAL A 68 -3.91 -15.71 -4.03
C VAL A 68 -3.78 -15.71 -2.51
N ILE A 69 -4.65 -16.42 -1.78
CA ILE A 69 -4.55 -16.53 -0.32
C ILE A 69 -3.22 -17.18 0.07
N GLU A 70 -2.84 -18.30 -0.55
CA GLU A 70 -1.58 -18.98 -0.25
C GLU A 70 -0.37 -18.09 -0.56
N GLU A 71 -0.40 -17.35 -1.67
CA GLU A 71 0.65 -16.38 -2.03
C GLU A 71 0.78 -15.27 -0.98
N LEU A 72 -0.33 -14.68 -0.54
CA LEU A 72 -0.33 -13.63 0.49
C LEU A 72 0.10 -14.16 1.87
N VAL A 73 -0.23 -15.41 2.19
CA VAL A 73 0.27 -16.09 3.40
C VAL A 73 1.78 -16.31 3.29
N GLY A 74 2.26 -16.79 2.14
CA GLY A 74 3.69 -16.98 1.86
C GLY A 74 4.49 -15.68 1.95
N LYS A 75 3.91 -14.56 1.50
CA LYS A 75 4.47 -13.21 1.64
C LYS A 75 4.37 -12.62 3.05
N GLY A 76 3.76 -13.32 4.01
CA GLY A 76 3.52 -12.83 5.37
C GLY A 76 2.54 -11.66 5.47
N LYS A 77 1.73 -11.42 4.41
CA LYS A 77 0.68 -10.39 4.41
C LYS A 77 -0.59 -10.89 5.09
N LEU A 78 -0.89 -12.19 4.99
CA LEU A 78 -2.00 -12.84 5.69
C LEU A 78 -1.48 -13.85 6.71
N LEU A 79 -2.09 -13.88 7.89
CA LEU A 79 -1.94 -14.96 8.84
C LEU A 79 -3.11 -15.93 8.69
N LYS A 80 -2.78 -17.19 8.37
CA LYS A 80 -3.74 -18.28 8.29
C LYS A 80 -3.82 -18.99 9.64
N LEU A 81 -5.01 -19.00 10.23
CA LEU A 81 -5.31 -19.60 11.52
C LEU A 81 -6.30 -20.75 11.35
N LYS A 82 -6.23 -21.74 12.25
CA LYS A 82 -7.15 -22.88 12.24
C LYS A 82 -7.71 -23.09 13.65
N ALA A 83 -9.04 -23.07 13.76
CA ALA A 83 -9.75 -23.44 14.98
C ALA A 83 -10.72 -24.59 14.66
N GLY A 84 -10.40 -25.78 15.16
CA GLY A 84 -11.12 -27.00 14.81
C GLY A 84 -11.06 -27.30 13.31
N LYS A 85 -12.24 -27.34 12.65
CA LYS A 85 -12.37 -27.57 11.21
C LYS A 85 -12.37 -26.28 10.38
N THR A 86 -12.49 -25.12 11.02
CA THR A 86 -12.64 -23.83 10.34
C THR A 86 -11.29 -23.13 10.20
N ARG A 87 -11.02 -22.64 8.99
CA ARG A 87 -9.88 -21.77 8.72
C ARG A 87 -10.30 -20.31 8.81
N TYR A 88 -9.40 -19.51 9.34
CA TYR A 88 -9.56 -18.08 9.55
C TYR A 88 -8.35 -17.35 8.97
N TYR A 89 -8.59 -16.13 8.51
CA TYR A 89 -7.58 -15.27 7.91
C TYR A 89 -7.53 -13.94 8.63
N PHE A 90 -6.31 -13.46 8.84
CA PHE A 90 -6.04 -12.18 9.49
C PHE A 90 -5.06 -11.35 8.66
N PRO A 91 -5.41 -10.10 8.30
CA PRO A 91 -4.58 -9.25 7.44
C PRO A 91 -3.46 -8.56 8.23
N LEU A 92 -2.30 -9.22 8.31
CA LEU A 92 -1.10 -8.68 8.94
C LEU A 92 -0.60 -7.40 8.26
N PHE A 93 -0.78 -7.28 6.94
CA PHE A 93 -0.31 -6.12 6.17
C PHE A 93 -0.93 -4.79 6.64
N VAL A 94 -2.20 -4.82 7.08
CA VAL A 94 -2.90 -3.65 7.62
C VAL A 94 -2.21 -3.15 8.90
N PHE A 95 -1.68 -4.07 9.72
CA PHE A 95 -0.95 -3.73 10.95
C PHE A 95 0.48 -3.29 10.74
N GLN A 96 1.14 -3.76 9.68
CA GLN A 96 2.49 -3.29 9.35
C GLN A 96 2.46 -1.81 8.99
N GLN A 97 1.45 -1.38 8.23
CA GLN A 97 1.19 0.04 7.98
C GLN A 97 0.84 0.78 9.27
N ASP A 98 -0.10 0.26 10.07
CA ASP A 98 -0.52 0.88 11.34
C ASP A 98 0.60 1.01 12.39
N ARG A 99 1.50 0.02 12.51
CA ARG A 99 2.64 0.08 13.43
C ARG A 99 3.64 1.15 12.99
N ALA A 100 3.95 1.20 11.70
CA ALA A 100 4.87 2.21 11.16
C ALA A 100 4.28 3.62 11.34
N SER A 101 2.97 3.79 11.14
CA SER A 101 2.28 5.07 11.34
C SER A 101 2.10 5.45 12.82
N ARG A 102 2.00 4.49 13.75
CA ARG A 102 1.95 4.76 15.21
C ARG A 102 3.31 5.11 15.81
N LEU A 103 4.41 4.59 15.24
CA LEU A 103 5.78 4.93 15.64
C LEU A 103 6.30 6.19 14.95
N PHE A 104 5.56 6.70 13.97
CA PHE A 104 5.91 7.93 13.27
C PHE A 104 5.66 9.13 14.18
N ASP A 105 6.74 9.85 14.51
CA ASP A 105 6.70 11.07 15.30
C ASP A 105 6.99 12.29 14.40
N PRO A 106 5.98 13.11 14.07
CA PRO A 106 6.17 14.33 13.29
C PRO A 106 7.19 15.30 13.91
N ALA A 107 7.33 15.31 15.25
CA ALA A 107 8.28 16.19 15.92
C ALA A 107 9.73 15.82 15.59
N GLN A 108 10.03 14.54 15.38
CA GLN A 108 11.36 14.09 14.94
C GLN A 108 11.67 14.56 13.53
N VAL A 109 10.68 14.49 12.62
CA VAL A 109 10.83 14.98 11.24
C VAL A 109 11.07 16.49 11.23
N LEU A 110 10.29 17.26 11.99
CA LEU A 110 10.47 18.71 12.09
C LEU A 110 11.84 19.09 12.69
N LYS A 111 12.29 18.37 13.73
CA LYS A 111 13.61 18.57 14.33
C LYS A 111 14.73 18.27 13.32
N ALA A 112 14.62 17.17 12.57
CA ALA A 112 15.56 16.80 11.53
C ALA A 112 15.61 17.83 10.40
N TYR A 113 14.45 18.32 9.96
CA TYR A 113 14.35 19.39 8.96
C TYR A 113 15.08 20.66 9.42
N LYS A 114 14.82 21.14 10.64
CA LYS A 114 15.49 22.34 11.19
C LYS A 114 17.01 22.20 11.23
N GLN A 115 17.52 21.02 11.58
CA GLN A 115 18.95 20.75 11.56
C GLN A 115 19.53 20.78 10.13
N LEU A 116 18.85 20.14 9.17
CA LEU A 116 19.29 20.10 7.78
C LEU A 116 19.27 21.49 7.13
N VAL A 117 18.25 22.31 7.41
CA VAL A 117 18.18 23.71 6.95
C VAL A 117 19.35 24.50 7.52
N LYS A 118 19.66 24.35 8.82
CA LYS A 118 20.78 25.04 9.48
C LYS A 118 22.14 24.62 8.93
N GLU A 119 22.33 23.34 8.63
CA GLU A 119 23.59 22.80 8.11
C GLU A 119 23.85 23.18 6.66
N LYS A 120 22.82 23.14 5.81
CA LYS A 120 22.97 23.37 4.37
C LYS A 120 22.72 24.81 3.94
N GLY A 121 22.02 25.61 4.76
CA GLY A 121 21.63 26.98 4.43
C GLY A 121 20.50 27.09 3.41
N PHE A 122 19.85 25.98 3.06
CA PHE A 122 18.73 25.93 2.11
C PHE A 122 17.47 25.42 2.80
N ILE A 123 16.34 26.06 2.49
CA ILE A 123 15.01 25.71 3.02
C ILE A 123 14.38 24.50 2.32
N ASP A 124 14.78 24.21 1.07
CA ASP A 124 14.39 22.99 0.37
C ASP A 124 15.34 21.85 0.74
N VAL A 125 14.82 20.83 1.40
CA VAL A 125 15.62 19.71 1.94
C VAL A 125 15.30 18.42 1.19
N SER A 126 16.32 17.61 0.90
CA SER A 126 16.15 16.28 0.29
C SER A 126 15.32 15.36 1.18
N LEU A 127 14.29 14.73 0.61
CA LEU A 127 13.43 13.76 1.29
C LEU A 127 14.25 12.55 1.80
N CYS A 128 15.25 12.11 1.03
CA CYS A 128 16.17 11.06 1.43
C CYS A 128 16.98 11.47 2.67
N ALA A 129 17.59 12.65 2.64
CA ALA A 129 18.35 13.17 3.78
C ALA A 129 17.46 13.40 5.01
N LEU A 130 16.23 13.88 4.80
CA LEU A 130 15.24 14.07 5.86
C LEU A 130 14.87 12.76 6.53
N ARG A 131 14.58 11.72 5.74
CA ARG A 131 14.27 10.37 6.25
C ARG A 131 15.43 9.81 7.06
N GLN A 132 16.64 9.82 6.49
CA GLN A 132 17.85 9.31 7.13
C GLN A 132 18.13 10.03 8.46
N ARG A 133 17.97 11.36 8.48
CA ARG A 133 18.20 12.15 9.70
C ARG A 133 17.12 11.94 10.76
N ALA A 134 15.86 11.85 10.33
CA ALA A 134 14.74 11.62 11.25
C ALA A 134 14.68 10.17 11.75
N GLY A 135 15.35 9.22 11.07
CA GLY A 135 15.34 7.81 11.45
C GLY A 135 13.97 7.15 11.25
N VAL A 136 13.18 7.65 10.29
CA VAL A 136 11.81 7.19 10.06
C VAL A 136 11.71 6.27 8.83
N GLU A 137 10.65 5.47 8.81
CA GLU A 137 10.29 4.65 7.67
C GLU A 137 9.79 5.50 6.49
N ARG A 138 10.10 5.07 5.26
CA ARG A 138 9.76 5.81 4.04
C ARG A 138 8.25 6.01 3.87
N GLY A 139 7.46 4.94 4.02
CA GLY A 139 6.01 4.98 3.80
C GLY A 139 5.32 6.04 4.66
N PRO A 140 5.42 5.96 6.00
CA PRO A 140 4.84 6.97 6.90
C PRO A 140 5.33 8.39 6.64
N LEU A 141 6.61 8.57 6.29
CA LEU A 141 7.12 9.89 5.92
C LEU A 141 6.43 10.42 4.66
N GLN A 142 6.33 9.62 3.59
CA GLN A 142 5.69 10.05 2.35
C GLN A 142 4.21 10.38 2.56
N GLU A 143 3.47 9.55 3.29
CA GLU A 143 2.08 9.81 3.66
C GLU A 143 1.93 11.11 4.46
N TRP A 144 2.81 11.32 5.45
CA TRP A 144 2.79 12.53 6.26
C TRP A 144 3.11 13.78 5.43
N ILE A 145 4.12 13.72 4.55
CA ILE A 145 4.47 14.83 3.65
C ILE A 145 3.29 15.16 2.72
N LEU A 146 2.65 14.15 2.12
CA LEU A 146 1.46 14.34 1.28
C LEU A 146 0.32 15.02 2.06
N LYS A 147 0.12 14.64 3.32
CA LYS A 147 -0.84 15.30 4.21
C LYS A 147 -0.46 16.77 4.47
N GLN A 148 0.82 17.06 4.77
CA GLN A 148 1.28 18.44 4.97
C GLN A 148 1.10 19.29 3.70
N VAL A 149 1.38 18.74 2.51
CA VAL A 149 1.14 19.43 1.23
C VAL A 149 -0.34 19.74 1.04
N LYS A 150 -1.22 18.78 1.33
CA LYS A 150 -2.68 18.97 1.24
C LYS A 150 -3.18 20.06 2.21
N GLU A 151 -2.56 20.18 3.38
CA GLU A 151 -2.85 21.21 4.38
C GLU A 151 -2.17 22.56 4.10
N GLY A 152 -1.37 22.68 3.03
CA GLY A 152 -0.62 23.89 2.70
C GLY A 152 0.56 24.17 3.63
N LYS A 153 1.02 23.16 4.39
CA LYS A 153 2.15 23.24 5.33
C LYS A 153 3.45 22.70 4.77
N ALA A 154 3.43 22.24 3.52
CA ALA A 154 4.62 21.78 2.84
C ALA A 154 4.57 22.11 1.34
N HIS A 155 5.75 22.39 0.79
CA HIS A 155 5.96 22.63 -0.64
C HIS A 155 6.95 21.61 -1.18
N LEU A 156 6.60 20.96 -2.29
CA LEU A 156 7.45 19.99 -2.95
C LEU A 156 8.17 20.62 -4.14
N SER A 157 9.46 20.34 -4.22
CA SER A 157 10.36 20.80 -5.28
C SER A 157 10.92 19.59 -6.01
N ARG A 158 10.99 19.65 -7.35
CA ARG A 158 11.39 18.48 -8.16
C ARG A 158 12.81 18.02 -7.85
N GLY A 159 13.71 18.95 -7.54
CA GLY A 159 15.14 18.68 -7.50
C GLY A 159 15.68 18.28 -8.87
N ASP A 160 16.95 17.91 -8.92
CA ASP A 160 17.58 17.44 -10.16
C ASP A 160 17.61 15.90 -10.18
N LEU A 161 16.63 15.32 -10.88
CA LEU A 161 16.49 13.87 -11.04
C LEU A 161 17.63 13.25 -11.87
N SER A 162 18.34 14.03 -12.69
CA SER A 162 19.39 13.51 -13.58
C SER A 162 20.66 13.14 -12.83
N VAL A 163 20.95 13.87 -11.74
CA VAL A 163 22.12 13.68 -10.89
C VAL A 163 21.79 12.97 -9.58
N ALA A 164 20.51 12.81 -9.25
CA ALA A 164 20.08 12.10 -8.05
C ALA A 164 20.52 10.64 -8.07
N SER A 165 21.00 10.16 -6.91
CA SER A 165 21.28 8.74 -6.70
C SER A 165 19.99 7.89 -6.81
N GLU A 166 20.13 6.59 -7.06
CA GLU A 166 18.96 5.68 -7.07
C GLU A 166 18.26 5.64 -5.72
N GLU A 167 19.01 5.79 -4.63
CA GLU A 167 18.46 5.92 -3.28
C GLU A 167 17.60 7.17 -3.15
N GLU A 168 18.07 8.33 -3.64
CA GLU A 168 17.26 9.56 -3.64
C GLU A 168 16.02 9.45 -4.52
N LYS A 169 16.13 8.81 -5.69
CA LYS A 169 14.98 8.58 -6.58
C LYS A 169 13.95 7.65 -5.95
N ALA A 170 14.38 6.68 -5.15
CA ALA A 170 13.49 5.75 -4.45
C ALA A 170 12.72 6.42 -3.29
N GLU A 171 13.17 7.58 -2.83
CA GLU A 171 12.52 8.39 -1.79
C GLU A 171 11.60 9.48 -2.36
N ALA A 172 11.57 9.64 -3.70
CA ALA A 172 10.77 10.65 -4.35
C ALA A 172 9.27 10.48 -4.03
N VAL A 173 8.61 11.57 -3.67
CA VAL A 173 7.15 11.64 -3.57
C VAL A 173 6.60 11.86 -4.98
N GLU A 174 5.60 11.06 -5.38
CA GLU A 174 4.98 11.16 -6.69
C GLU A 174 3.57 11.77 -6.59
N ILE A 175 3.33 12.86 -7.34
CA ILE A 175 2.02 13.50 -7.46
C ILE A 175 1.72 13.70 -8.94
N MET A 176 0.61 13.12 -9.43
CA MET A 176 0.17 13.22 -10.83
C MET A 176 1.27 12.83 -11.84
N GLY A 177 2.01 11.75 -11.57
CA GLY A 177 3.11 11.27 -12.43
C GLY A 177 4.39 12.10 -12.36
N LYS A 178 4.47 13.10 -11.48
CA LYS A 178 5.68 13.91 -11.26
C LYS A 178 6.35 13.50 -9.96
N LYS A 179 7.65 13.23 -10.05
CA LYS A 179 8.52 12.92 -8.90
C LYS A 179 9.11 14.19 -8.32
N TYR A 180 9.08 14.27 -6.99
CA TYR A 180 9.62 15.37 -6.19
C TYR A 180 10.63 14.83 -5.19
N LEU A 181 11.84 15.36 -5.22
CA LEU A 181 12.96 14.93 -4.38
C LEU A 181 13.14 15.79 -3.13
N LEU A 182 12.65 17.02 -3.17
CA LEU A 182 12.89 18.02 -2.15
C LEU A 182 11.56 18.45 -1.51
N VAL A 183 11.62 18.78 -0.23
CA VAL A 183 10.50 19.35 0.51
C VAL A 183 10.94 20.56 1.31
N ARG A 184 10.08 21.55 1.34
CA ARG A 184 10.08 22.68 2.27
C ARG A 184 8.89 22.52 3.20
N LEU A 185 9.13 22.57 4.51
CA LEU A 185 8.08 22.58 5.52
C LEU A 185 7.88 24.02 6.00
N GLU A 186 6.63 24.43 6.06
CA GLU A 186 6.20 25.70 6.66
C GLU A 186 6.10 25.50 8.19
N GLU A 187 6.53 26.52 8.95
CA GLU A 187 6.41 26.55 10.42
C GLU A 187 5.09 27.18 10.87
#